data_AF-A0A535C7S7-F1
#
_entry.id   AF-A0A535C7S7-F1
#
_cell.length_a   1.000
_cell.length_b   1.000
_cell.length_c   1.000
_cell.angle_alpha   90.00
_cell.angle_beta   90.00
_cell.angle_gamma   90.00
#
_symmetry.space_group_name_H-M   'P 1'
#
loop_
_entity.id
_entity.type
_entity.pdbx_description
1 polymer ?
#
loop_
_entity_poly.entity_id
_entity_poly.type
_entity_poly.pdbx_seq_one_letter_code
_entity_poly.pdbx_strand_id
1 'polypeptide(L)'
;MYLSHLSLNEFRNYRHLDLSLGRGLFLFYGENAQGKTNLLEGIGMLATGSSFHTTADREVVNWYAPDHIAHMKADVKRREDDVELEMVVFDPTPPVLEGADAPQSSIALPANTQRKRVKVNAVPKKVIDLIGQMKVVLFAPTDLYLVDGSPEERRRFLDRALCQVQPRYCQALVQYRKIVAQRSALLKRIRDNLEDPRLLEYLDERLTTLANVIVFERLRMLSALNQQTTVLQETLSGGREQMQVVYRP
;
A
#
# COMPACT_ATOMS: atom_id res chain seq x y z
N MET A 1 -19.80 -4.81 1.56
CA MET A 1 -18.83 -4.30 2.54
C MET A 1 -18.93 -2.79 2.53
N TYR A 2 -18.87 -2.13 3.68
CA TYR A 2 -18.74 -0.67 3.77
C TYR A 2 -17.93 -0.27 5.01
N LEU A 3 -17.24 0.86 4.93
CA LEU A 3 -16.57 1.50 6.06
C LEU A 3 -17.65 2.15 6.92
N SER A 4 -17.81 1.73 8.18
CA SER A 4 -18.78 2.31 9.11
C SER A 4 -18.18 3.40 10.00
N HIS A 5 -16.87 3.36 10.21
CA HIS A 5 -16.17 4.33 11.06
C HIS A 5 -14.74 4.51 10.57
N LEU A 6 -14.25 5.76 10.62
CA LEU A 6 -12.86 6.11 10.37
C LEU A 6 -12.40 7.09 11.46
N SER A 7 -11.29 6.78 12.11
CA SER A 7 -10.57 7.70 12.98
C SER A 7 -9.14 7.90 12.51
N LEU A 8 -8.72 9.17 12.44
CA LEU A 8 -7.36 9.58 12.11
C LEU A 8 -6.86 10.52 13.22
N ASN A 9 -5.76 10.15 13.88
CA ASN A 9 -5.12 11.00 14.88
C ASN A 9 -3.67 11.26 14.46
N GLU A 10 -3.28 12.53 14.48
CA GLU A 10 -1.96 13.00 14.08
C GLU A 10 -1.50 12.47 12.72
N PHE A 11 -2.45 12.35 11.78
CA PHE A 11 -2.24 11.84 10.44
C PHE A 11 -2.29 12.99 9.42
N ARG A 12 -1.19 13.26 8.72
CA ARG A 12 -1.04 14.37 7.78
C ARG A 12 -1.49 15.68 8.43
N ASN A 13 -2.50 16.35 7.89
CA ASN A 13 -3.08 17.57 8.44
C ASN A 13 -4.23 17.33 9.44
N TYR A 14 -4.64 16.08 9.68
CA TYR A 14 -5.64 15.73 10.69
C TYR A 14 -4.99 15.53 12.05
N ARG A 15 -5.18 16.47 12.97
CA ARG A 15 -4.86 16.26 14.40
C ARG A 15 -5.79 15.22 15.04
N HIS A 16 -7.08 15.39 14.78
CA HIS A 16 -8.12 14.45 15.17
C HIS A 16 -9.24 14.48 14.12
N LEU A 17 -9.63 13.31 13.66
CA LEU A 17 -10.82 13.05 12.86
C LEU A 17 -11.53 11.84 13.46
N ASP A 18 -12.83 11.97 13.65
CA ASP A 18 -13.73 10.88 13.99
C ASP A 18 -14.95 10.98 13.06
N LEU A 19 -15.10 10.00 12.18
CA LEU A 19 -16.05 10.04 11.07
C LEU A 19 -16.85 8.75 11.02
N SER A 20 -18.15 8.87 11.31
CA SER A 20 -19.12 7.79 11.10
C SER A 20 -19.64 7.79 9.67
N LEU A 21 -19.67 6.62 9.06
CA LEU A 21 -20.08 6.41 7.67
C LEU A 21 -21.15 5.32 7.60
N GLY A 22 -21.92 5.36 6.52
CA GLY A 22 -22.99 4.41 6.24
C GLY A 22 -22.82 3.77 4.88
N ARG A 23 -23.88 3.13 4.40
CA ARG A 23 -23.94 2.69 3.00
C ARG A 23 -24.33 3.88 2.12
N GLY A 24 -23.65 4.05 1.00
CA GLY A 24 -24.05 5.03 -0.02
C GLY A 24 -22.90 5.89 -0.51
N LEU A 25 -23.27 7.03 -1.09
CA LEU A 25 -22.36 8.02 -1.65
C LEU A 25 -22.10 9.13 -0.63
N PHE A 26 -20.82 9.45 -0.42
CA PHE A 26 -20.39 10.55 0.44
C PHE A 26 -19.64 11.58 -0.39
N LEU A 27 -20.02 12.85 -0.25
CA LEU A 27 -19.37 13.98 -0.90
C LEU A 27 -18.59 14.78 0.14
N PHE A 28 -17.27 14.74 0.04
CA PHE A 28 -16.38 15.61 0.81
C PHE A 28 -15.94 16.78 -0.06
N TYR A 29 -16.32 17.99 0.32
CA TYR A 29 -15.99 19.22 -0.41
C TYR A 29 -15.29 20.22 0.51
N GLY A 30 -14.64 21.20 -0.09
CA GLY A 30 -13.86 22.22 0.62
C GLY A 30 -12.73 22.75 -0.26
N GLU A 31 -11.97 23.71 0.24
CA GLU A 31 -10.83 24.28 -0.47
C GLU A 31 -9.69 23.28 -0.69
N ASN A 32 -8.76 23.61 -1.58
CA ASN A 32 -7.54 22.82 -1.77
C ASN A 32 -6.72 22.77 -0.47
N ALA A 33 -5.93 21.72 -0.31
CA ALA A 33 -5.10 21.46 0.88
C ALA A 33 -5.84 21.27 2.22
N GLN A 34 -7.18 21.23 2.24
CA GLN A 34 -7.97 20.97 3.46
C GLN A 34 -7.95 19.51 3.94
N GLY A 35 -7.19 18.62 3.28
CA GLY A 35 -7.04 17.22 3.70
C GLY A 35 -7.98 16.22 3.03
N LYS A 36 -8.82 16.64 2.09
CA LYS A 36 -9.71 15.72 1.33
C LYS A 36 -8.97 14.50 0.77
N THR A 37 -7.81 14.73 0.17
CA THR A 37 -6.96 13.66 -0.36
C THR A 37 -6.30 12.84 0.73
N ASN A 38 -5.92 13.46 1.85
CA ASN A 38 -5.36 12.78 3.02
C ASN A 38 -6.39 11.83 3.66
N LEU A 39 -7.68 12.19 3.66
CA LEU A 39 -8.74 11.30 4.12
C LEU A 39 -8.78 10.01 3.28
N LEU A 40 -8.75 10.16 1.95
CA LEU A 40 -8.68 9.02 1.03
C LEU A 40 -7.36 8.23 1.21
N GLU A 41 -6.26 8.91 1.53
CA GLU A 41 -4.97 8.30 1.88
C GLU A 41 -5.07 7.41 3.11
N GLY A 42 -5.69 7.89 4.21
CA GLY A 42 -5.91 7.08 5.41
C GLY A 42 -6.70 5.80 5.11
N ILE A 43 -7.79 5.92 4.34
CA ILE A 43 -8.60 4.76 3.90
C ILE A 43 -7.76 3.81 3.03
N GLY A 44 -7.04 4.34 2.04
CA GLY A 44 -6.18 3.54 1.15
C GLY A 44 -5.06 2.81 1.89
N MET A 45 -4.47 3.45 2.91
CA MET A 45 -3.46 2.84 3.77
C MET A 45 -4.03 1.70 4.62
N LEU A 46 -5.20 1.89 5.23
CA LEU A 46 -5.89 0.85 5.99
C LEU A 46 -6.31 -0.36 5.12
N ALA A 47 -6.50 -0.17 3.81
CA ALA A 47 -6.80 -1.25 2.88
C ALA A 47 -5.55 -1.97 2.33
N THR A 48 -4.49 -1.23 2.04
CA THR A 48 -3.34 -1.72 1.25
C THR A 48 -2.04 -1.82 2.03
N GLY A 49 -1.99 -1.30 3.25
CA GLY A 49 -0.79 -1.26 4.07
C GLY A 49 0.23 -0.19 3.66
N SER A 50 -0.04 0.63 2.63
CA SER A 50 0.93 1.62 2.11
C SER A 50 0.23 2.87 1.59
N SER A 51 0.90 4.02 1.63
CA SER A 51 0.40 5.23 0.99
C SER A 51 0.44 5.13 -0.54
N PHE A 52 -0.49 5.80 -1.21
CA PHE A 52 -0.44 6.01 -2.66
C PHE A 52 0.26 7.32 -3.06
N HIS A 53 0.52 8.22 -2.12
CA HIS A 53 1.16 9.51 -2.35
C HIS A 53 2.63 9.55 -1.94
N THR A 54 3.02 8.87 -0.85
CA THR A 54 4.40 8.87 -0.35
C THR A 54 5.07 7.50 -0.48
N THR A 55 6.38 7.54 -0.66
CA THR A 55 7.25 6.35 -0.64
C THR A 55 7.66 5.96 0.78
N ALA A 56 7.71 6.91 1.71
CA ALA A 56 8.15 6.69 3.08
C ALA A 56 6.97 6.85 4.05
N ASP A 57 6.61 5.75 4.72
CA ASP A 57 5.47 5.72 5.64
C ASP A 57 5.49 6.84 6.69
N ARG A 58 6.67 7.23 7.18
CA ARG A 58 6.83 8.30 8.18
C ARG A 58 6.24 9.65 7.74
N GLU A 59 6.15 9.92 6.44
CA GLU A 59 5.68 11.22 5.93
C GLU A 59 4.19 11.43 6.16
N VAL A 60 3.46 10.39 6.56
CA VAL A 60 2.05 10.49 6.93
C VAL A 60 1.85 10.98 8.35
N VAL A 61 2.91 11.04 9.16
CA VAL A 61 2.86 11.55 10.54
C VAL A 61 2.79 13.07 10.52
N ASN A 62 1.87 13.63 11.30
CA ASN A 62 1.78 15.08 11.49
C ASN A 62 3.08 15.61 12.11
N TRP A 63 3.66 16.65 11.53
CA TRP A 63 4.92 17.23 12.00
C TRP A 63 4.85 17.76 13.44
N TYR A 64 3.67 18.19 13.87
CA TYR A 64 3.41 18.72 15.20
C TYR A 64 2.87 17.67 16.18
N ALA A 65 2.84 16.38 15.80
CA ALA A 65 2.42 15.31 16.67
C ALA A 65 3.37 15.21 17.88
N PRO A 66 2.88 15.32 19.14
CA PRO A 66 3.74 15.35 20.33
C PRO A 66 4.68 14.14 20.45
N ASP A 67 4.16 12.95 20.13
CA ASP A 67 4.93 11.70 20.20
C ASP A 67 5.52 11.28 18.85
N HIS A 68 5.26 12.04 17.78
CA HIS A 68 5.60 11.68 16.38
C HIS A 68 5.01 10.32 15.95
N ILE A 69 3.77 10.07 16.37
CA ILE A 69 3.01 8.87 16.05
C ILE A 69 1.69 9.26 15.40
N ALA A 70 1.38 8.66 14.26
CA ALA A 70 0.06 8.71 13.65
C ALA A 70 -0.72 7.43 13.97
N HIS A 71 -2.00 7.59 14.31
CA HIS A 71 -2.93 6.49 14.52
C HIS A 71 -4.07 6.55 13.52
N MET A 72 -4.33 5.43 12.86
CA MET A 72 -5.45 5.26 11.94
C MET A 72 -6.26 4.06 12.40
N LYS A 73 -7.59 4.22 12.44
CA LYS A 73 -8.53 3.16 12.81
C LYS A 73 -9.72 3.16 11.87
N ALA A 74 -10.21 1.97 11.52
CA ALA A 74 -11.42 1.81 10.73
C ALA A 74 -12.24 0.61 11.19
N ASP A 75 -13.56 0.81 11.29
CA ASP A 75 -14.52 -0.28 11.43
C ASP A 75 -15.17 -0.55 10.09
N VAL A 76 -15.14 -1.81 9.66
CA VAL A 76 -15.60 -2.23 8.34
C VAL A 76 -16.64 -3.32 8.49
N LYS A 77 -17.84 -3.06 7.96
CA LYS A 77 -18.93 -4.03 7.91
C LYS A 77 -18.79 -4.91 6.68
N ARG A 78 -18.58 -6.21 6.85
CA ARG A 78 -18.49 -7.17 5.71
C ARG A 78 -19.76 -8.02 5.63
N ARG A 79 -19.76 -9.00 4.73
CA ARG A 79 -20.91 -9.91 4.58
C ARG A 79 -20.93 -10.99 5.66
N GLU A 80 -19.75 -11.48 6.03
CA GLU A 80 -19.59 -12.62 6.94
C GLU A 80 -19.38 -12.14 8.38
N ASP A 81 -18.61 -11.09 8.57
CA ASP A 81 -18.25 -10.54 9.87
C ASP A 81 -17.88 -9.04 9.77
N ASP A 82 -17.86 -8.38 10.92
CA ASP A 82 -17.32 -7.04 11.04
C ASP A 82 -15.84 -7.13 11.41
N VAL A 83 -15.03 -6.18 10.93
CA VAL A 83 -13.60 -6.13 11.20
C VAL A 83 -13.19 -4.73 11.61
N GLU A 84 -12.38 -4.67 12.67
CA GLU A 84 -11.70 -3.47 13.11
C GLU A 84 -10.25 -3.52 12.62
N LEU A 85 -9.79 -2.45 11.98
CA LEU A 85 -8.44 -2.30 11.47
C LEU A 85 -7.76 -1.13 12.18
N GLU A 86 -6.57 -1.37 12.72
CA GLU A 86 -5.75 -0.32 13.31
C GLU A 86 -4.36 -0.31 12.66
N MET A 87 -3.86 0.88 12.33
CA MET A 87 -2.49 1.10 11.88
C MET A 87 -1.86 2.25 12.66
N VAL A 88 -0.67 2.00 13.18
CA VAL A 88 0.15 2.99 13.89
C VAL A 88 1.45 3.17 13.13
N VAL A 89 1.80 4.42 12.82
CA VAL A 89 3.01 4.78 12.08
C VAL A 89 3.85 5.72 12.93
N PHE A 90 5.16 5.46 12.98
CA PHE A 90 6.12 6.19 13.81
C PHE A 90 7.11 6.93 12.91
N ASP A 91 7.36 8.23 13.19
CA ASP A 91 8.45 8.97 12.59
C ASP A 91 9.66 9.04 13.54
N PRO A 92 10.75 8.30 13.29
CA PRO A 92 11.95 8.35 14.13
C PRO A 92 12.82 9.59 13.90
N THR A 93 12.45 10.44 12.94
CA THR A 93 13.25 11.55 12.42
C THR A 93 12.36 12.76 12.16
N PRO A 94 11.67 13.25 13.21
CA PRO A 94 10.74 14.35 13.05
C PRO A 94 11.46 15.62 12.57
N PRO A 95 10.78 16.47 11.79
CA PRO A 95 11.36 17.73 11.34
C PRO A 95 11.63 18.66 12.53
N VAL A 96 12.76 19.36 12.49
CA VAL A 96 13.07 20.45 13.44
C VAL A 96 12.27 21.68 13.01
N LEU A 97 11.32 22.10 13.83
CA LEU A 97 10.46 23.25 13.56
C LEU A 97 11.04 24.50 14.24
N GLU A 98 11.17 25.60 13.51
CA GLU A 98 11.64 26.87 14.06
C GLU A 98 10.67 27.38 15.15
N GLY A 99 11.20 27.66 16.34
CA GLY A 99 10.42 28.18 17.48
C GLY A 99 9.65 27.15 18.29
N ALA A 100 9.74 25.85 17.96
CA ALA A 100 9.27 24.78 18.83
C ALA A 100 10.39 24.34 19.78
N ASP A 101 10.10 24.18 21.06
CA ASP A 101 11.01 23.48 21.98
C ASP A 101 11.35 22.12 21.38
N ALA A 102 12.64 21.77 21.39
CA ALA A 102 13.10 20.47 20.92
C ALA A 102 12.21 19.38 21.56
N PRO A 103 11.74 18.38 20.78
CA PRO A 103 10.79 17.39 21.27
C PRO A 103 11.32 16.79 22.58
N GLN A 104 10.59 17.05 23.68
CA GLN A 104 11.00 16.64 25.04
C GLN A 104 11.09 15.11 25.18
N SER A 105 10.54 14.38 24.21
CA SER A 105 10.63 12.95 24.06
C SER A 105 11.09 12.56 22.66
N SER A 106 12.36 12.83 22.33
CA SER A 106 13.03 11.98 21.34
C SER A 106 13.19 10.59 21.97
N ILE A 107 12.15 9.75 21.90
CA ILE A 107 12.33 8.34 22.21
C ILE A 107 13.31 7.85 21.15
N ALA A 108 14.56 7.64 21.55
CA ALA A 108 15.57 7.00 20.73
C ALA A 108 15.08 5.58 20.49
N LEU A 109 14.28 5.40 19.44
CA LEU A 109 13.82 4.11 19.02
C LEU A 109 15.05 3.31 18.59
N PRO A 110 15.24 2.08 19.09
CA PRO A 110 16.29 1.20 18.59
C PRO A 110 16.27 1.19 17.06
N ALA A 111 17.43 1.16 16.41
CA ALA A 111 17.56 1.23 14.95
C ALA A 111 16.68 0.21 14.17
N ASN A 112 16.23 -0.85 14.86
CA ASN A 112 15.36 -1.92 14.35
C ASN A 112 13.88 -1.82 14.76
N THR A 113 13.43 -0.69 15.34
CA THR A 113 12.02 -0.55 15.73
C THR A 113 11.14 -0.57 14.48
N GLN A 114 10.12 -1.43 14.50
CA GLN A 114 9.10 -1.43 13.46
C GLN A 114 8.41 -0.07 13.41
N ARG A 115 8.66 0.67 12.32
CA ARG A 115 8.09 2.00 12.03
C ARG A 115 6.60 1.98 11.73
N LYS A 116 6.02 0.79 11.60
CA LYS A 116 4.60 0.56 11.34
C LYS A 116 4.15 -0.65 12.14
N ARG A 117 3.05 -0.50 12.87
CA ARG A 117 2.37 -1.58 13.60
C ARG A 117 0.93 -1.64 13.14
N VAL A 118 0.39 -2.86 13.10
CA VAL A 118 -0.95 -3.12 12.60
C VAL A 118 -1.67 -4.05 13.56
N LYS A 119 -2.96 -3.81 13.76
CA LYS A 119 -3.85 -4.75 14.46
C LYS A 119 -5.09 -5.02 13.62
N VAL A 120 -5.63 -6.21 13.79
CA VAL A 120 -6.93 -6.62 13.24
C VAL A 120 -7.74 -7.16 14.41
N ASN A 121 -8.90 -6.57 14.68
CA ASN A 121 -9.73 -6.85 15.85
C ASN A 121 -8.95 -6.75 17.17
N ALA A 122 -8.29 -5.61 17.40
CA ALA A 122 -7.37 -5.36 18.52
C ALA A 122 -6.18 -6.33 18.68
N VAL A 123 -6.01 -7.34 17.80
CA VAL A 123 -4.91 -8.30 17.87
C VAL A 123 -3.75 -7.83 16.97
N PRO A 124 -2.50 -7.72 17.48
CA PRO A 124 -1.34 -7.41 16.65
C PRO A 124 -1.13 -8.41 15.52
N LYS A 125 -0.93 -7.90 14.31
CA LYS A 125 -0.75 -8.69 13.08
C LYS A 125 0.37 -8.12 12.21
N LYS A 126 0.81 -8.90 11.21
CA LYS A 126 1.73 -8.39 10.19
C LYS A 126 0.94 -7.50 9.22
N VAL A 127 1.62 -6.56 8.56
CA VAL A 127 1.00 -5.67 7.55
C VAL A 127 0.28 -6.48 6.46
N ILE A 128 0.84 -7.63 6.07
CA ILE A 128 0.23 -8.51 5.06
C ILE A 128 -1.13 -9.07 5.49
N ASP A 129 -1.37 -9.24 6.80
CA ASP A 129 -2.63 -9.80 7.31
C ASP A 129 -3.76 -8.76 7.29
N LEU A 130 -3.43 -7.46 7.19
CA LEU A 130 -4.39 -6.36 7.02
C LEU A 130 -4.83 -6.20 5.55
N ILE A 131 -3.99 -6.58 4.60
CA ILE A 131 -4.31 -6.47 3.18
C ILE A 131 -5.47 -7.41 2.83
N GLY A 132 -6.50 -6.86 2.20
CA GLY A 132 -7.70 -7.59 1.78
C GLY A 132 -8.80 -7.68 2.84
N GLN A 133 -8.54 -7.23 4.09
CA GLN A 133 -9.59 -7.12 5.12
C GLN A 133 -10.63 -6.05 4.76
N MET A 134 -10.15 -4.95 4.18
CA MET A 134 -10.94 -3.91 3.53
C MET A 134 -10.49 -3.79 2.07
N LYS A 135 -11.42 -3.96 1.13
CA LYS A 135 -11.14 -3.81 -0.31
C LYS A 135 -11.50 -2.40 -0.77
N VAL A 136 -10.54 -1.68 -1.30
CA VAL A 136 -10.69 -0.30 -1.78
C VAL A 136 -10.13 -0.19 -3.20
N VAL A 137 -10.90 0.45 -4.07
CA VAL A 137 -10.43 0.97 -5.35
C VAL A 137 -10.37 2.47 -5.18
N LEU A 138 -9.16 3.01 -5.30
CA LEU A 138 -8.91 4.43 -5.26
C LEU A 138 -8.74 4.93 -6.68
N PHE A 139 -9.47 5.99 -7.02
CA PHE A 139 -9.25 6.76 -8.23
C PHE A 139 -8.55 8.06 -7.84
N ALA A 140 -7.36 8.29 -8.37
CA ALA A 140 -6.54 9.45 -8.09
C ALA A 140 -6.02 10.08 -9.39
N PRO A 141 -5.68 11.39 -9.40
CA PRO A 141 -5.09 12.02 -10.59
C PRO A 141 -3.81 11.32 -11.09
N THR A 142 -3.08 10.64 -10.20
CA THR A 142 -1.89 9.85 -10.52
C THR A 142 -2.18 8.64 -11.41
N ASP A 143 -3.43 8.19 -11.53
CA ASP A 143 -3.80 7.04 -12.36
C ASP A 143 -3.61 7.32 -13.86
N LEU A 144 -3.46 8.58 -14.26
CA LEU A 144 -3.05 8.94 -15.62
C LEU A 144 -1.69 8.30 -15.98
N TYR A 145 -0.78 8.17 -15.01
CA TYR A 145 0.53 7.55 -15.19
C TYR A 145 0.48 6.04 -15.46
N LEU A 146 -0.69 5.41 -15.38
CA LEU A 146 -0.85 4.04 -15.87
C LEU A 146 -0.62 3.97 -17.38
N VAL A 147 -0.97 5.04 -18.11
CA VAL A 147 -0.90 5.12 -19.57
C VAL A 147 0.49 5.59 -20.02
N ASP A 148 0.92 6.78 -19.61
CA ASP A 148 2.15 7.43 -20.07
C ASP A 148 3.34 7.29 -19.11
N GLY A 149 3.12 6.70 -17.93
CA GLY A 149 4.15 6.50 -16.93
C GLY A 149 5.01 5.25 -17.12
N SER A 150 5.88 5.03 -16.13
CA SER A 150 6.86 3.94 -16.17
C SER A 150 6.21 2.55 -16.00
N PRO A 151 6.88 1.47 -16.41
CA PRO A 151 6.44 0.11 -16.12
C PRO A 151 6.26 -0.19 -14.63
N GLU A 152 6.93 0.56 -13.75
CA GLU A 152 6.77 0.39 -12.31
C GLU A 152 5.36 0.75 -11.83
N GLU A 153 4.77 1.84 -12.34
CA GLU A 153 3.42 2.25 -11.94
C GLU A 153 2.37 1.20 -12.33
N ARG A 154 2.46 0.67 -13.56
CA ARG A 154 1.59 -0.44 -14.01
C ARG A 154 1.75 -1.70 -13.16
N ARG A 155 2.99 -2.07 -12.81
CA ARG A 155 3.25 -3.20 -11.91
C ARG A 155 2.69 -2.95 -10.52
N ARG A 156 2.87 -1.74 -9.98
CA ARG A 156 2.37 -1.34 -8.65
C ARG A 156 0.85 -1.37 -8.60
N PHE A 157 0.18 -0.91 -9.65
CA PHE A 157 -1.27 -1.02 -9.80
C PHE A 157 -1.76 -2.47 -9.77
N LEU A 158 -1.19 -3.33 -10.62
CA LEU A 158 -1.54 -4.75 -10.65
C LEU A 158 -1.24 -5.45 -9.31
N ASP A 159 -0.07 -5.19 -8.73
CA ASP A 159 0.33 -5.75 -7.45
C ASP A 159 -0.64 -5.35 -6.34
N ARG A 160 -1.00 -4.06 -6.23
CA ARG A 160 -1.95 -3.56 -5.22
C ARG A 160 -3.33 -4.19 -5.38
N ALA A 161 -3.84 -4.28 -6.60
CA ALA A 161 -5.14 -4.89 -6.86
C ALA A 161 -5.13 -6.39 -6.51
N LEU A 162 -4.13 -7.14 -7.00
CA LEU A 162 -3.99 -8.57 -6.73
C LEU A 162 -3.81 -8.88 -5.25
N CYS A 163 -3.02 -8.10 -4.52
CA CYS A 163 -2.80 -8.35 -3.10
C CYS A 163 -4.09 -8.24 -2.28
N GLN A 164 -5.02 -7.35 -2.65
CA GLN A 164 -6.32 -7.21 -1.96
C GLN A 164 -7.28 -8.39 -2.19
N VAL A 165 -7.09 -9.17 -3.26
CA VAL A 165 -8.00 -10.25 -3.65
C VAL A 165 -7.38 -11.64 -3.58
N GLN A 166 -6.06 -11.75 -3.64
CA GLN A 166 -5.32 -13.01 -3.57
C GLN A 166 -4.21 -12.99 -2.50
N PRO A 167 -4.49 -13.52 -1.30
CA PRO A 167 -3.51 -13.59 -0.22
C PRO A 167 -2.24 -14.37 -0.61
N ARG A 168 -2.38 -15.46 -1.38
CA ARG A 168 -1.26 -16.26 -1.89
C ARG A 168 -0.33 -15.45 -2.80
N TYR A 169 -0.90 -14.61 -3.66
CA TYR A 169 -0.12 -13.68 -4.49
C TYR A 169 0.66 -12.69 -3.63
N CYS A 170 0.00 -12.09 -2.64
CA CYS A 170 0.63 -11.12 -1.74
C CYS A 170 1.83 -11.75 -0.99
N GLN A 171 1.65 -12.96 -0.47
CA GLN A 171 2.73 -13.71 0.21
C GLN A 171 3.88 -14.01 -0.75
N ALA A 172 3.57 -14.49 -1.95
CA ALA A 172 4.58 -14.78 -2.97
C ALA A 172 5.36 -13.52 -3.36
N LEU A 173 4.68 -12.38 -3.54
CA LEU A 173 5.29 -11.10 -3.90
C LEU A 173 6.24 -10.58 -2.81
N VAL A 174 5.84 -10.64 -1.55
CA VAL A 174 6.70 -10.22 -0.42
C VAL A 174 7.95 -11.10 -0.33
N GLN A 175 7.80 -12.41 -0.46
CA GLN A 175 8.92 -13.34 -0.45
C GLN A 175 9.83 -13.14 -1.66
N TYR A 176 9.26 -12.94 -2.85
CA TYR A 176 9.99 -12.72 -4.09
C TYR A 176 10.88 -11.48 -3.98
N ARG A 177 10.33 -10.35 -3.51
CA ARG A 177 11.09 -9.10 -3.29
C ARG A 177 12.24 -9.31 -2.30
N LYS A 178 12.02 -10.07 -1.23
CA LYS A 178 13.06 -10.40 -0.25
C LYS A 178 14.20 -11.20 -0.89
N ILE A 179 13.88 -12.21 -1.69
CA ILE A 179 14.90 -13.05 -2.35
C ILE A 179 15.65 -12.25 -3.42
N VAL A 180 14.98 -11.39 -4.18
CA VAL A 180 15.65 -10.49 -5.13
C VAL A 180 16.68 -9.60 -4.42
N ALA A 181 16.31 -8.99 -3.28
CA ALA A 181 17.25 -8.17 -2.50
C ALA A 181 18.43 -8.98 -1.97
N GLN A 182 18.18 -10.21 -1.48
CA GLN A 182 19.23 -11.13 -1.04
C GLN A 182 20.17 -11.50 -2.19
N ARG A 183 19.63 -11.80 -3.37
CA ARG A 183 20.39 -12.11 -4.58
C ARG A 183 21.26 -10.93 -5.01
N SER A 184 20.71 -9.71 -5.03
CA SER A 184 21.49 -8.49 -5.33
C SER A 184 22.63 -8.26 -4.34
N ALA A 185 22.42 -8.53 -3.05
CA ALA A 185 23.47 -8.43 -2.04
C ALA A 185 24.53 -9.53 -2.20
N LEU A 186 24.12 -10.76 -2.47
CA LEU A 186 25.00 -11.90 -2.72
C LEU A 186 25.88 -11.66 -3.95
N LEU A 187 25.32 -11.14 -5.05
CA LEU A 187 26.07 -10.79 -6.25
C LEU A 187 27.21 -9.80 -5.98
N LYS A 188 26.99 -8.81 -5.10
CA LYS A 188 28.05 -7.87 -4.68
C LYS A 188 29.16 -8.60 -3.91
N ARG A 189 28.79 -9.50 -2.99
CA ARG A 189 29.76 -10.29 -2.22
C ARG A 189 30.55 -11.27 -3.09
N ILE A 190 29.91 -11.90 -4.06
CA ILE A 190 30.57 -12.78 -5.04
C ILE A 190 31.56 -11.98 -5.88
N ARG A 191 31.18 -10.78 -6.36
CA ARG A 191 32.10 -9.89 -7.10
C ARG A 191 33.34 -9.55 -6.28
N ASP A 192 33.17 -9.36 -4.97
CA ASP A 192 34.25 -9.05 -4.04
C ASP A 192 34.99 -10.34 -3.54
N ASN A 193 34.71 -11.50 -4.13
CA ASN A 193 35.25 -12.83 -3.80
C ASN A 193 35.02 -13.29 -2.35
N LEU A 194 33.95 -12.82 -1.71
CA LEU A 194 33.60 -13.11 -0.32
C LEU A 194 32.63 -14.29 -0.14
N GLU A 195 32.05 -14.81 -1.22
CA GLU A 195 31.01 -15.85 -1.21
C GLU A 195 31.11 -16.77 -2.42
N ASP A 196 30.61 -18.01 -2.31
CA ASP A 196 30.56 -18.99 -3.41
C ASP A 196 29.44 -18.66 -4.41
N PRO A 197 29.73 -18.51 -5.71
CA PRO A 197 28.73 -18.35 -6.76
C PRO A 197 27.61 -19.40 -6.78
N ARG A 198 27.88 -20.63 -6.34
CA ARG A 198 26.90 -21.74 -6.32
C ARG A 198 25.69 -21.45 -5.43
N LEU A 199 25.83 -20.53 -4.46
CA LEU A 199 24.71 -20.07 -3.62
C LEU A 199 23.60 -19.39 -4.44
N LEU A 200 23.89 -18.91 -5.65
CA LEU A 200 22.89 -18.33 -6.54
C LEU A 200 21.85 -19.37 -7.01
N GLU A 201 22.25 -20.63 -7.23
CA GLU A 201 21.37 -21.69 -7.74
C GLU A 201 20.16 -21.89 -6.83
N TYR A 202 20.40 -21.90 -5.51
CA TYR A 202 19.34 -22.03 -4.50
C TYR A 202 18.36 -20.83 -4.52
N LEU A 203 18.89 -19.62 -4.69
CA LEU A 203 18.05 -18.42 -4.77
C LEU A 203 17.24 -18.42 -6.08
N ASP A 204 17.84 -18.85 -7.19
CA ASP A 204 17.20 -18.88 -8.50
C ASP A 204 16.06 -19.91 -8.56
N GLU A 205 16.21 -21.09 -7.95
CA GLU A 205 15.13 -22.09 -7.82
C GLU A 205 13.93 -21.52 -7.03
N ARG A 206 14.22 -20.86 -5.90
CA ARG A 206 13.17 -20.21 -5.10
C ARG A 206 12.51 -19.04 -5.83
N LEU A 207 13.29 -18.22 -6.54
CA LEU A 207 12.76 -17.12 -7.36
C LEU A 207 11.84 -17.65 -8.44
N THR A 208 12.22 -18.73 -9.12
CA THR A 208 11.42 -19.34 -10.19
C THR A 208 10.06 -19.81 -9.66
N THR A 209 10.06 -20.49 -8.50
CA THR A 209 8.83 -20.97 -7.86
C THR A 209 7.87 -19.81 -7.54
N LEU A 210 8.39 -18.73 -6.95
CA LEU A 210 7.58 -17.56 -6.60
C LEU A 210 7.14 -16.76 -7.84
N ALA A 211 8.03 -16.64 -8.84
CA ALA A 211 7.74 -15.96 -10.10
C ALA A 211 6.59 -16.62 -10.85
N ASN A 212 6.52 -17.95 -10.87
CA ASN A 212 5.43 -18.69 -11.50
C ASN A 212 4.06 -18.30 -10.93
N VAL A 213 3.95 -18.21 -9.59
CA VAL A 213 2.71 -17.77 -8.92
C VAL A 213 2.36 -16.33 -9.32
N ILE A 214 3.36 -15.44 -9.32
CA ILE A 214 3.16 -14.02 -9.63
C ILE A 214 2.72 -13.83 -11.09
N VAL A 215 3.43 -14.45 -12.03
CA VAL A 215 3.15 -14.34 -13.47
C VAL A 215 1.79 -14.94 -13.79
N PHE A 216 1.45 -16.10 -13.22
CA PHE A 216 0.16 -16.74 -13.42
C PHE A 216 -1.00 -15.82 -13.02
N GLU A 217 -0.98 -15.25 -11.81
CA GLU A 217 -2.06 -14.38 -11.35
C GLU A 217 -2.11 -13.04 -12.11
N ARG A 218 -0.96 -12.50 -12.53
CA ARG A 218 -0.91 -11.31 -13.41
C ARG A 218 -1.56 -11.56 -14.75
N LEU A 219 -1.24 -12.67 -15.42
CA LEU A 219 -1.85 -13.04 -16.70
C LEU A 219 -3.35 -13.28 -16.56
N ARG A 220 -3.77 -13.95 -15.48
CA ARG A 220 -5.18 -14.17 -15.16
C ARG A 220 -5.93 -12.85 -14.97
N MET A 221 -5.37 -11.91 -14.20
CA MET A 221 -5.97 -10.59 -14.01
C MET A 221 -6.03 -9.80 -15.31
N LEU A 222 -4.98 -9.83 -16.14
CA LEU A 222 -4.96 -9.14 -17.42
C LEU A 222 -5.99 -9.69 -18.42
N SER A 223 -6.20 -11.01 -18.43
CA SER A 223 -7.26 -11.63 -19.22
C SER A 223 -8.65 -11.11 -18.78
N ALA A 224 -8.90 -11.09 -17.46
CA ALA A 224 -10.15 -10.54 -16.92
C ALA A 224 -10.31 -9.04 -17.19
N LEU A 225 -9.22 -8.26 -17.09
CA LEU A 225 -9.23 -6.83 -17.43
C LEU A 225 -9.59 -6.62 -18.90
N ASN A 226 -8.92 -7.29 -19.84
CA ASN A 226 -9.20 -7.13 -21.27
C ASN A 226 -10.65 -7.45 -21.63
N GLN A 227 -11.25 -8.45 -20.97
CA GLN A 227 -12.66 -8.77 -21.18
C GLN A 227 -13.59 -7.62 -20.78
N GLN A 228 -13.29 -6.91 -19.69
CA GLN A 228 -14.09 -5.78 -19.20
C GLN A 228 -13.77 -4.48 -19.94
N THR A 229 -12.49 -4.21 -20.20
CA THR A 229 -12.00 -2.98 -20.82
C THR A 229 -12.52 -2.83 -22.24
N THR A 230 -12.68 -3.92 -23.00
CA THR A 230 -13.24 -3.86 -24.36
C THR A 230 -14.64 -3.24 -24.36
N VAL A 231 -15.52 -3.72 -23.47
CA VAL A 231 -16.91 -3.25 -23.35
C VAL A 231 -16.96 -1.79 -22.88
N LEU A 232 -16.12 -1.42 -21.91
CA LEU A 232 -16.05 -0.06 -21.39
C LEU A 232 -15.49 0.93 -22.43
N GLN A 233 -14.45 0.54 -23.17
CA GLN A 233 -13.84 1.41 -24.18
C GLN A 233 -14.79 1.65 -25.35
N GLU A 234 -15.55 0.64 -25.78
CA GLU A 234 -16.57 0.80 -26.81
C GLU A 234 -17.65 1.81 -26.37
N THR A 235 -18.10 1.70 -25.12
CA THR A 235 -19.10 2.61 -24.53
C THR A 235 -18.57 4.05 -24.42
N LEU A 236 -17.31 4.24 -24.04
CA LEU A 236 -16.71 5.56 -23.84
C LEU A 236 -16.31 6.26 -25.15
N SER A 237 -15.78 5.50 -26.11
CA SER A 237 -15.29 6.03 -27.40
C SER A 237 -16.34 6.03 -28.51
N GLY A 238 -17.50 5.40 -28.29
CA GLY A 238 -18.49 5.15 -29.33
C GLY A 238 -17.98 4.20 -30.42
N GLY A 239 -17.20 3.19 -30.04
CA GLY A 239 -16.63 2.18 -30.93
C GLY A 239 -15.47 2.65 -31.82
N ARG A 240 -14.94 3.86 -31.60
CA ARG A 240 -13.85 4.43 -32.44
C ARG A 240 -12.47 3.91 -32.05
N GLU A 241 -12.32 3.45 -30.82
CA GLU A 241 -11.04 3.03 -30.28
C GLU A 241 -11.15 1.64 -29.66
N GLN A 242 -10.12 0.83 -29.87
CA GLN A 242 -9.96 -0.47 -29.22
C GLN A 242 -8.80 -0.39 -28.23
N MET A 243 -9.01 -0.93 -27.03
CA MET A 243 -7.99 -0.99 -25.99
C MET A 243 -7.68 -2.44 -25.67
N GLN A 244 -6.39 -2.78 -25.71
CA GLN A 244 -5.89 -4.07 -25.27
C GLN A 244 -4.67 -3.87 -24.38
N VAL A 245 -4.65 -4.58 -23.25
CA VAL A 245 -3.51 -4.61 -22.32
C VAL A 245 -2.75 -5.91 -22.53
N VAL A 246 -1.48 -5.80 -22.92
CA VAL A 246 -0.61 -6.95 -23.19
C VAL A 246 0.52 -6.99 -22.16
N TYR A 247 0.71 -8.15 -21.54
CA TYR A 247 1.84 -8.38 -20.64
C TYR A 247 3.15 -8.47 -21.44
N ARG A 248 4.12 -7.62 -21.11
CA ARG A 248 5.49 -7.71 -21.63
C ARG A 248 6.43 -8.09 -20.48
N PRO A 249 6.96 -9.33 -20.46
CA PRO A 249 7.84 -9.80 -19.39
C PRO A 249 9.19 -9.07 -19.36
#